data_AF-K4QTV2-F1
#
_entry.id   AF-K4QTV2-F1
#
_cell.length_a   1.000
_cell.length_b   1.000
_cell.length_c   1.000
_cell.angle_alpha   90.00
_cell.angle_beta   90.00
_cell.angle_gamma   90.00
#
_symmetry.space_group_name_H-M   'P 1'
#
loop_
_entity.id
_entity.type
_entity.pdbx_description
1 polymer ?
#
loop_
_entity_poly.entity_id
_entity_poly.type
_entity_poly.pdbx_seq_one_letter_code
_entity_poly.pdbx_strand_id
1 'polypeptide(L)'
;MSSSPADLVRAFHHAFGLDARSTPTEVAPEMAAHRGELLAEEAAEVAEVAVTGPLDKLAHELADVVYVAYGTALVHGIDLDAVIAEVHRSNMTKLGPDGHVARRADGKVLKGEHYQAPDVAEVLRRQGWGEGS
;
A
#
# COMPACT_ATOMS: atom_id res chain seq x y z
N MET A 1 15.07 -8.95 15.19
CA MET A 1 14.56 -7.97 14.21
C MET A 1 13.07 -8.24 14.06
N SER A 2 12.23 -7.22 14.06
CA SER A 2 10.80 -7.40 13.78
C SER A 2 10.63 -7.76 12.31
N SER A 3 9.83 -8.77 11.99
CA SER A 3 9.43 -9.08 10.61
C SER A 3 8.64 -7.89 10.03
N SER A 4 8.81 -7.60 8.73
CA SER A 4 7.95 -6.60 8.07
C SER A 4 6.54 -7.17 7.85
N PRO A 5 5.51 -6.33 7.63
CA PRO A 5 4.20 -6.83 7.23
C PRO A 5 4.27 -7.75 5.99
N ALA A 6 5.13 -7.42 5.01
CA ALA A 6 5.34 -8.25 3.83
C ALA A 6 5.87 -9.65 4.19
N ASP A 7 6.80 -9.75 5.15
CA ASP A 7 7.32 -11.04 5.61
C ASP A 7 6.23 -11.90 6.27
N LEU A 8 5.38 -11.28 7.10
CA LEU A 8 4.29 -11.98 7.80
C LEU A 8 3.25 -12.52 6.82
N VAL A 9 2.82 -11.69 5.86
CA VAL A 9 1.82 -12.10 4.87
C VAL A 9 2.41 -13.10 3.88
N ARG A 10 3.69 -12.99 3.51
CA ARG A 10 4.37 -13.99 2.67
C ARG A 10 4.44 -15.35 3.36
N ALA A 11 4.76 -15.38 4.66
CA ALA A 11 4.72 -16.62 5.45
C ALA A 11 3.33 -17.25 5.44
N PHE A 12 2.27 -16.45 5.55
CA PHE A 12 0.87 -16.91 5.42
C PHE A 12 0.59 -17.48 4.02
N HIS A 13 0.92 -16.76 2.93
CA HIS A 13 0.70 -17.26 1.58
C HIS A 13 1.40 -18.61 1.35
N HIS A 14 2.65 -18.76 1.81
CA HIS A 14 3.36 -20.03 1.73
C HIS A 14 2.71 -21.15 2.55
N ALA A 15 2.28 -20.87 3.78
CA ALA A 15 1.65 -21.86 4.65
C ALA A 15 0.29 -22.34 4.10
N PHE A 16 -0.44 -21.46 3.41
CA PHE A 16 -1.78 -21.73 2.89
C PHE A 16 -1.80 -22.06 1.39
N GLY A 17 -0.64 -22.12 0.72
CA GLY A 17 -0.54 -22.46 -0.70
C GLY A 17 -1.14 -21.41 -1.64
N LEU A 18 -1.12 -20.13 -1.22
CA LEU A 18 -1.60 -19.00 -2.02
C LEU A 18 -0.49 -18.44 -2.92
N ASP A 19 -0.90 -17.76 -4.00
CA ASP A 19 0.02 -17.09 -4.90
C ASP A 19 0.87 -16.03 -4.18
N ALA A 20 2.20 -16.15 -4.30
CA ALA A 20 3.16 -15.15 -3.83
C ALA A 20 4.28 -15.01 -4.87
N ARG A 21 4.10 -14.10 -5.81
CA ARG A 21 5.06 -13.84 -6.89
C ARG A 21 6.25 -13.03 -6.35
N SER A 22 7.39 -13.09 -7.05
CA SER A 22 8.63 -12.38 -6.67
C SER A 22 8.98 -11.21 -7.59
N THR A 23 8.25 -11.08 -8.70
CA THR A 23 8.45 -10.07 -9.73
C THR A 23 7.08 -9.48 -10.06
N PRO A 24 6.94 -8.15 -10.26
CA PRO A 24 5.67 -7.56 -10.63
C PRO A 24 5.11 -8.20 -11.91
N THR A 25 3.86 -8.62 -11.87
CA THR A 25 3.21 -9.33 -12.99
C THR A 25 1.73 -8.99 -13.03
N GLU A 26 1.20 -8.82 -14.24
CA GLU A 26 -0.25 -8.76 -14.44
C GLU A 26 -0.86 -10.14 -14.17
N VAL A 27 -2.01 -10.17 -13.50
CA VAL A 27 -2.70 -11.42 -13.15
C VAL A 27 -4.00 -11.56 -13.92
N ALA A 28 -4.56 -12.76 -13.94
CA ALA A 28 -5.84 -13.00 -14.61
C ALA A 28 -6.95 -12.08 -14.05
N PRO A 29 -7.85 -11.55 -14.89
CA PRO A 29 -8.87 -10.59 -14.45
C PRO A 29 -9.74 -11.07 -13.28
N GLU A 30 -10.06 -12.36 -13.24
CA GLU A 30 -10.83 -12.96 -12.13
C GLU A 30 -10.07 -12.90 -10.80
N MET A 31 -8.76 -13.09 -10.83
CA MET A 31 -7.91 -13.01 -9.65
C MET A 31 -7.76 -11.56 -9.18
N ALA A 32 -7.55 -10.63 -10.12
CA ALA A 32 -7.49 -9.20 -9.81
C ALA A 32 -8.82 -8.70 -9.23
N ALA A 33 -9.94 -9.11 -9.80
CA ALA A 33 -11.28 -8.77 -9.31
C ALA A 33 -11.50 -9.29 -7.89
N HIS A 34 -11.17 -10.56 -7.63
CA HIS A 34 -11.31 -11.13 -6.28
C HIS A 34 -10.45 -10.40 -5.24
N ARG A 35 -9.20 -10.04 -5.57
CA ARG A 35 -8.37 -9.22 -4.68
C ARG A 35 -8.95 -7.82 -4.44
N GLY A 36 -9.62 -7.24 -5.45
CA GLY A 36 -10.34 -5.98 -5.34
C GLY A 36 -11.57 -6.06 -4.42
N GLU A 37 -12.31 -7.16 -4.47
CA GLU A 37 -13.46 -7.43 -3.58
C GLU A 37 -13.02 -7.50 -2.12
N LEU A 38 -11.97 -8.27 -1.82
CA LEU A 38 -11.42 -8.36 -0.46
C LEU A 38 -10.99 -6.99 0.07
N LEU A 39 -10.29 -6.19 -0.74
CA LEU A 39 -9.89 -4.83 -0.35
C LEU A 39 -11.10 -3.92 -0.06
N ALA A 40 -12.18 -4.06 -0.83
CA ALA A 40 -13.40 -3.28 -0.64
C ALA A 40 -14.17 -3.71 0.62
N GLU A 41 -14.16 -5.01 0.94
CA GLU A 41 -14.74 -5.58 2.16
C GLU A 41 -14.05 -5.00 3.40
N GLU A 42 -12.73 -5.14 3.53
CA GLU A 42 -11.99 -4.63 4.70
C GLU A 42 -12.12 -3.11 4.87
N ALA A 43 -12.17 -2.38 3.75
CA ALA A 43 -12.36 -0.92 3.80
C ALA A 43 -13.76 -0.54 4.29
N ALA A 44 -14.78 -1.35 3.98
CA ALA A 44 -16.14 -1.15 4.49
C ALA A 44 -16.20 -1.43 6.00
N GLU A 45 -15.54 -2.48 6.48
CA GLU A 45 -15.49 -2.81 7.91
C GLU A 45 -14.82 -1.71 8.73
N VAL A 46 -13.70 -1.12 8.25
CA VAL A 46 -13.10 0.07 8.86
C VAL A 46 -14.12 1.21 8.96
N ALA A 47 -14.90 1.46 7.90
CA ALA A 47 -15.86 2.57 7.87
C ALA A 47 -16.97 2.40 8.91
N GLU A 48 -17.38 1.17 9.21
CA GLU A 48 -18.40 0.87 10.24
C GLU A 48 -17.92 1.26 11.64
N VAL A 49 -16.63 1.07 11.95
CA VAL A 49 -16.09 1.29 13.29
C VAL A 49 -15.37 2.64 13.47
N ALA A 50 -15.02 3.35 12.38
CA ALA A 50 -14.16 4.54 12.43
C ALA A 50 -14.72 5.73 13.23
N VAL A 51 -16.04 5.88 13.34
CA VAL A 51 -16.66 7.07 13.98
C VAL A 51 -17.02 6.82 15.44
N THR A 52 -17.60 5.66 15.75
CA THR A 52 -18.17 5.35 17.07
C THR A 52 -17.71 4.01 17.63
N GLY A 53 -16.89 3.26 16.89
CA GLY A 53 -16.37 1.98 17.31
C GLY A 53 -15.30 2.11 18.40
N PRO A 54 -15.11 1.06 19.20
CA PRO A 54 -14.03 1.02 20.18
C PRO A 54 -12.67 0.91 19.46
N LEU A 55 -11.62 1.44 20.09
CA LEU A 55 -10.29 1.61 19.48
C LEU A 55 -9.63 0.28 19.11
N ASP A 56 -9.87 -0.78 19.88
CA ASP A 56 -9.37 -2.13 19.61
C ASP A 56 -9.96 -2.71 18.32
N LYS A 57 -11.25 -2.50 18.07
CA LYS A 57 -11.87 -2.87 16.79
C LYS A 57 -11.32 -2.06 15.63
N LEU A 58 -11.24 -0.74 15.77
CA LEU A 58 -10.63 0.10 14.72
C LEU A 58 -9.20 -0.36 14.39
N ALA A 59 -8.41 -0.72 15.41
CA ALA A 59 -7.06 -1.24 15.20
C ALA A 59 -7.05 -2.58 14.46
N HIS A 60 -8.03 -3.45 14.71
CA HIS A 60 -8.22 -4.72 14.00
C HIS A 60 -8.53 -4.47 12.52
N GLU A 61 -9.57 -3.71 12.21
CA GLU A 61 -9.99 -3.51 10.81
C GLU A 61 -8.90 -2.78 10.00
N LEU A 62 -8.15 -1.86 10.63
CA LEU A 62 -6.99 -1.24 9.98
C LEU A 62 -5.87 -2.25 9.70
N ALA A 63 -5.66 -3.22 10.60
CA ALA A 63 -4.69 -4.28 10.38
C ALA A 63 -5.12 -5.19 9.23
N ASP A 64 -6.40 -5.51 9.10
CA ASP A 64 -6.93 -6.38 8.04
C ASP A 64 -6.84 -5.71 6.66
N VAL A 65 -7.15 -4.42 6.55
CA VAL A 65 -6.89 -3.63 5.33
C VAL A 65 -5.41 -3.73 4.92
N VAL A 66 -4.49 -3.54 5.86
CA VAL A 66 -3.06 -3.64 5.58
C VAL A 66 -2.69 -5.07 5.17
N TYR A 67 -3.21 -6.08 5.87
CA TYR A 67 -2.94 -7.49 5.60
C TYR A 67 -3.39 -7.90 4.18
N VAL A 68 -4.61 -7.52 3.80
CA VAL A 68 -5.16 -7.76 2.46
C VAL A 68 -4.41 -6.94 1.40
N ALA A 69 -4.00 -5.71 1.69
CA ALA A 69 -3.19 -4.91 0.76
C ALA A 69 -1.83 -5.57 0.46
N TYR A 70 -1.11 -6.04 1.48
CA TYR A 70 0.13 -6.78 1.28
C TYR A 70 -0.11 -8.11 0.56
N GLY A 71 -1.19 -8.84 0.90
CA GLY A 71 -1.54 -10.07 0.18
C GLY A 71 -1.81 -9.81 -1.31
N THR A 72 -2.46 -8.70 -1.63
CA THR A 72 -2.74 -8.30 -3.02
C THR A 72 -1.45 -7.94 -3.75
N ALA A 73 -0.54 -7.23 -3.08
CA ALA A 73 0.77 -6.92 -3.64
C ALA A 73 1.60 -8.19 -3.90
N LEU A 74 1.59 -9.16 -2.97
CA LEU A 74 2.27 -10.45 -3.14
C LEU A 74 1.70 -11.26 -4.29
N VAL A 75 0.38 -11.27 -4.47
CA VAL A 75 -0.25 -11.87 -5.65
C VAL A 75 0.33 -11.21 -6.90
N HIS A 76 0.42 -9.89 -6.97
CA HIS A 76 1.01 -9.22 -8.14
C HIS A 76 2.54 -9.24 -8.17
N GLY A 77 3.22 -9.81 -7.18
CA GLY A 77 4.68 -9.82 -7.07
C GLY A 77 5.31 -8.45 -6.82
N ILE A 78 4.52 -7.50 -6.33
CA ILE A 78 4.97 -6.15 -6.01
C ILE A 78 5.58 -6.16 -4.60
N ASP A 79 6.83 -5.70 -4.50
CA ASP A 79 7.40 -5.30 -3.20
C ASP A 79 6.76 -3.97 -2.79
N LEU A 80 5.72 -4.07 -1.96
CA LEU A 80 4.93 -2.95 -1.48
C LEU A 80 5.70 -2.09 -0.47
N ASP A 81 6.65 -2.65 0.28
CA ASP A 81 7.51 -1.88 1.20
C ASP A 81 8.32 -0.86 0.40
N ALA A 82 8.89 -1.25 -0.75
CA ALA A 82 9.62 -0.36 -1.64
C ALA A 82 8.72 0.72 -2.28
N VAL A 83 7.49 0.36 -2.67
CA VAL A 83 6.52 1.33 -3.23
C VAL A 83 6.09 2.35 -2.17
N ILE A 84 5.80 1.90 -0.94
CA ILE A 84 5.48 2.80 0.19
C ILE A 84 6.65 3.72 0.49
N ALA A 85 7.89 3.23 0.46
CA ALA A 85 9.07 4.05 0.68
C ALA A 85 9.20 5.19 -0.35
N GLU A 86 8.90 4.93 -1.63
CA GLU A 86 8.91 5.96 -2.67
C GLU A 86 7.76 6.96 -2.52
N VAL A 87 6.56 6.48 -2.20
CA VAL A 87 5.40 7.34 -1.88
C VAL A 87 5.72 8.23 -0.67
N HIS A 88 6.35 7.67 0.36
CA HIS A 88 6.79 8.39 1.54
C HIS A 88 7.83 9.46 1.18
N ARG A 89 8.90 9.10 0.45
CA ARG A 89 9.92 10.05 -0.03
C ARG A 89 9.29 11.24 -0.75
N SER A 90 8.42 10.98 -1.72
CA SER A 90 7.66 12.02 -2.44
C SER A 90 6.80 12.87 -1.49
N ASN A 91 6.07 12.25 -0.55
CA ASN A 91 5.27 12.98 0.42
C ASN A 91 6.11 13.91 1.30
N MET A 92 7.31 13.50 1.68
CA MET A 92 8.23 14.31 2.48
C MET A 92 8.79 15.51 1.71
N THR A 93 8.86 15.47 0.37
CA THR A 93 9.24 16.65 -0.44
C THR A 93 8.22 17.80 -0.41
N LYS A 94 7.02 17.57 0.16
CA LYS A 94 6.01 18.62 0.36
C LYS A 94 6.34 19.56 1.52
N LEU A 95 7.35 19.21 2.34
CA LEU A 95 7.88 20.10 3.37
C LEU A 95 8.68 21.23 2.70
N GLY A 96 8.39 22.46 3.10
CA GLY A 96 9.19 23.62 2.73
C GLY A 96 10.58 23.59 3.39
N PRO A 97 11.48 24.50 3.00
CA PRO A 97 12.83 24.60 3.56
C PRO A 97 12.86 24.85 5.09
N ASP A 98 11.77 25.36 5.63
CA ASP A 98 11.54 25.63 7.06
C ASP A 98 10.87 24.46 7.80
N GLY A 99 10.59 23.35 7.11
CA GLY A 99 9.86 22.21 7.65
C GLY A 99 8.34 22.43 7.70
N HIS A 100 7.82 23.54 7.17
CA HIS A 100 6.39 23.80 7.13
C HIS A 100 5.76 23.37 5.81
N VAL A 101 4.55 22.86 5.91
CA VAL A 101 3.76 22.47 4.74
C VAL A 101 2.83 23.62 4.37
N ALA A 102 2.88 24.09 3.13
CA ALA A 102 1.88 25.02 2.62
C ALA A 102 0.51 24.33 2.61
N ARG A 103 -0.49 24.93 3.27
CA ARG A 103 -1.86 24.39 3.37
C ARG A 103 -2.87 25.37 2.79
N ARG A 104 -3.91 24.84 2.15
CA ARG A 104 -5.12 25.60 1.83
C ARG A 104 -5.97 25.82 3.07
N ALA A 105 -6.97 26.70 2.97
CA ALA A 105 -7.95 26.98 4.02
C ALA A 105 -8.75 25.73 4.48
N ASP A 106 -8.87 24.70 3.63
CA ASP A 106 -9.50 23.42 3.95
C ASP A 106 -8.54 22.39 4.59
N GLY A 107 -7.32 22.80 4.94
CA GLY A 107 -6.29 21.95 5.53
C GLY A 107 -5.51 21.09 4.54
N LYS A 108 -5.87 21.10 3.24
CA LYS A 108 -5.17 20.32 2.21
C LYS A 108 -3.75 20.82 2.01
N VAL A 109 -2.81 19.89 2.09
CA VAL A 109 -1.40 20.11 1.76
C VAL A 109 -1.26 20.47 0.28
N LEU A 110 -0.65 21.61 -0.01
CA LEU A 110 -0.29 22.08 -1.34
C LEU A 110 1.05 21.49 -1.78
N LYS A 111 1.21 21.31 -3.09
CA LYS A 111 2.51 20.98 -3.68
C LYS A 111 3.34 22.26 -3.70
N GLY A 112 4.39 22.32 -2.87
CA GLY A 112 5.34 23.44 -2.87
C GLY A 112 6.30 23.37 -4.06
N GLU A 113 7.16 24.39 -4.21
CA GLU A 113 8.15 24.50 -5.29
C GLU A 113 9.15 23.32 -5.32
N HIS A 114 9.37 22.66 -4.18
CA HIS A 114 10.29 21.53 -4.04
C HIS A 114 9.63 20.16 -4.16
N TYR A 115 8.33 20.10 -4.48
CA TYR A 115 7.61 18.83 -4.61
C TYR A 115 8.15 17.97 -5.76
N GLN A 116 8.42 16.71 -5.45
CA GLN A 116 8.77 15.68 -6.42
C GLN A 116 7.71 14.58 -6.35
N ALA A 117 7.09 14.28 -7.48
CA ALA A 117 6.12 13.19 -7.57
C ALA A 117 6.79 11.82 -7.34
N PRO A 118 6.04 10.81 -6.87
CA PRO A 118 6.61 9.48 -6.72
C PRO A 118 6.79 8.83 -8.10
N ASP A 119 7.95 8.22 -8.35
CA ASP A 119 8.21 7.44 -9.57
C ASP A 119 8.00 5.94 -9.29
N VAL A 120 6.73 5.55 -9.13
CA VAL A 120 6.36 4.15 -8.89
C VAL A 120 6.71 3.25 -10.08
N ALA A 121 6.65 3.77 -11.30
CA ALA A 121 7.01 3.01 -12.49
C ALA A 121 8.50 2.62 -12.47
N GLU A 122 9.39 3.52 -12.05
CA GLU A 122 10.80 3.20 -11.83
C GLU A 122 11.02 2.18 -10.72
N VAL A 123 10.27 2.28 -9.61
CA VAL A 123 10.33 1.27 -8.54
C VAL A 123 9.96 -0.12 -9.07
N LEU A 124 8.87 -0.23 -9.83
CA LEU A 124 8.45 -1.50 -10.43
C LEU A 124 9.47 -2.02 -11.45
N ARG A 125 10.06 -1.16 -12.29
CA ARG A 125 11.14 -1.56 -13.21
C ARG A 125 12.34 -2.14 -12.47
N ARG A 126 12.73 -1.57 -11.33
CA ARG A 126 13.81 -2.09 -10.47
C ARG A 126 13.46 -3.43 -9.82
N GLN A 127 12.17 -3.68 -9.61
CA GLN A 127 11.66 -4.98 -9.16
C GLN A 127 11.56 -6.01 -10.30
N GLY A 128 11.92 -5.64 -11.54
CA GLY A 128 11.93 -6.53 -12.69
C GLY A 128 10.71 -6.43 -13.61
N TRP A 129 9.84 -5.42 -13.42
CA TRP A 129 8.73 -5.18 -14.32
C TRP A 129 9.20 -4.62 -15.67
N GLY A 130 8.98 -5.37 -16.76
CA GLY A 130 9.07 -4.86 -18.13
C GLY A 130 7.68 -4.73 -18.75
N GLU A 131 7.44 -3.73 -19.60
CA GLU A 131 6.19 -3.64 -20.35
C GLU A 131 6.00 -4.94 -21.18
N GLY A 132 4.97 -5.73 -20.85
CA GLY A 132 4.70 -7.05 -21.43
C GLY A 132 5.10 -8.26 -20.58
N SER A 133 5.43 -8.08 -19.29
CA SER A 133 5.72 -9.15 -18.31
C SER A 133 4.49 -9.73 -17.64
#